data_AF-A0A078JJ59-F1
#
_entry.id   AF-A0A078JJ59-F1
#
_cell.length_a   1.000
_cell.length_b   1.000
_cell.length_c   1.000
_cell.angle_alpha   90.00
_cell.angle_beta   90.00
_cell.angle_gamma   90.00
#
_symmetry.space_group_name_H-M   'P 1'
#
loop_
_entity.id
_entity.type
_entity.pdbx_description
1 polymer ?
#
loop_
_entity_poly.entity_id
_entity_poly.type
_entity_poly.pdbx_seq_one_letter_code
_entity_poly.pdbx_strand_id
1 'polypeptide(L)'
;MKFGWASRLVHYILCFQLDCKKKFELWSLVGVEPLRFSLHEFEEITGLNCEYVKNLENPLVEVTTDMKAFWAQMGVNFDRGPSIDELTTACQMCRTWSRDDRLRLGYLAIYAGFIEAARTSSPTRASLTRLVMDLDAFEDYPWGRVAFKFLMESVKGVDLTKTYAIEGFVQVLQVWVY
;
A
#
# COMPACT_ATOMS: atom_id res chain seq x y z
N MET A 1 -11.57 16.14 -14.87
CA MET A 1 -12.46 14.98 -14.61
C MET A 1 -12.46 14.73 -13.10
N LYS A 2 -13.60 14.51 -12.45
CA LYS A 2 -13.62 14.11 -11.03
C LYS A 2 -13.49 12.59 -10.97
N PHE A 3 -12.43 12.07 -10.33
CA PHE A 3 -12.32 10.64 -10.07
C PHE A 3 -13.38 10.23 -9.03
N GLY A 4 -14.23 9.26 -9.39
CA GLY A 4 -15.22 8.69 -8.48
C GLY A 4 -15.06 7.18 -8.43
N TRP A 5 -14.99 6.61 -7.24
CA TRP A 5 -14.84 5.17 -7.07
C TRP A 5 -16.03 4.39 -7.64
N ALA A 6 -15.76 3.41 -8.50
CA ALA A 6 -16.71 2.60 -9.24
C ALA A 6 -16.51 1.11 -8.92
N SER A 7 -16.92 0.70 -7.72
CA SER A 7 -16.75 -0.69 -7.23
C SER A 7 -17.30 -1.75 -8.18
N ARG A 8 -18.42 -1.48 -8.86
CA ARG A 8 -19.04 -2.42 -9.82
C ARG A 8 -18.15 -2.70 -11.04
N LEU A 9 -17.39 -1.70 -11.50
CA LEU A 9 -16.47 -1.85 -12.61
C LEU A 9 -15.28 -2.74 -12.21
N VAL A 10 -14.71 -2.48 -11.03
CA VAL A 10 -13.64 -3.31 -10.47
C VAL A 10 -14.13 -4.74 -10.17
N HIS A 11 -15.35 -4.91 -9.64
CA HIS A 11 -15.93 -6.23 -9.45
C HIS A 11 -16.09 -6.99 -10.78
N TYR A 12 -16.55 -6.31 -11.83
CA TYR A 12 -16.71 -6.91 -13.16
C TYR A 12 -15.38 -7.48 -13.68
N ILE A 13 -14.30 -6.67 -13.73
CA ILE A 13 -13.01 -7.15 -14.24
C ILE A 13 -12.41 -8.29 -13.41
N LEU A 14 -12.70 -8.34 -12.12
CA LEU A 14 -12.24 -9.43 -11.26
C LEU A 14 -13.01 -10.73 -11.50
N CYS A 15 -14.31 -10.65 -11.78
CA CYS A 15 -15.14 -11.81 -12.10
C CYS A 15 -14.88 -12.37 -13.50
N PHE A 16 -14.44 -11.53 -14.45
CA PHE A 16 -14.09 -11.93 -15.81
C PHE A 16 -12.59 -12.23 -15.98
N GLN A 17 -11.93 -12.66 -14.91
CA GLN A 17 -10.54 -13.08 -14.96
C GLN A 17 -10.34 -14.33 -15.83
N LEU A 18 -9.30 -14.29 -16.67
CA LEU A 18 -8.79 -15.48 -17.34
C LEU A 18 -7.97 -16.32 -16.37
N ASP A 19 -8.13 -17.64 -16.41
CA ASP A 19 -7.31 -18.55 -15.61
C ASP A 19 -5.84 -18.45 -16.06
N CYS A 20 -4.99 -17.95 -15.17
CA CYS A 20 -3.59 -17.70 -15.45
C CYS A 20 -2.73 -18.14 -14.26
N LYS A 21 -1.69 -18.94 -14.55
CA LYS A 21 -0.75 -19.45 -13.54
C LYS A 21 0.22 -18.39 -13.01
N LYS A 22 0.25 -17.18 -13.60
CA LYS A 22 1.17 -16.12 -13.20
C LYS A 22 0.64 -15.38 -11.98
N LYS A 23 1.32 -15.54 -10.84
CA LYS A 23 0.94 -14.96 -9.54
C LYS A 23 0.82 -13.42 -9.57
N PHE A 24 1.64 -12.76 -10.37
CA PHE A 24 1.78 -11.31 -10.43
C PHE A 24 1.27 -10.71 -11.76
N GLU A 25 0.32 -11.39 -12.41
CA GLU A 25 -0.44 -10.82 -13.51
C GLU A 25 -1.93 -11.04 -13.28
N LEU A 26 -2.71 -10.06 -13.68
CA LEU A 26 -4.16 -10.13 -13.75
C LEU A 26 -4.53 -10.04 -15.23
N TRP A 27 -5.31 -11.00 -15.70
CA TRP A 27 -5.81 -11.02 -17.07
C TRP A 27 -7.33 -11.00 -17.00
N SER A 28 -7.98 -10.06 -17.67
CA SER A 28 -9.43 -9.92 -17.65
C SER A 28 -9.98 -9.69 -19.05
N LEU A 29 -11.15 -10.24 -19.34
CA LEU A 29 -11.88 -9.94 -20.57
C LEU A 29 -12.68 -8.65 -20.41
N VAL A 30 -12.37 -7.66 -21.24
CA VAL A 30 -13.17 -6.44 -21.38
C VAL A 30 -13.76 -6.44 -22.78
N GLY A 31 -15.08 -6.69 -22.86
CA GLY A 31 -15.73 -7.00 -24.13
C GLY A 31 -15.24 -8.35 -24.67
N VAL A 32 -14.49 -8.31 -25.78
CA VAL A 32 -13.89 -9.51 -26.42
C VAL A 32 -12.37 -9.53 -26.33
N GLU A 33 -11.76 -8.47 -25.80
CA GLU A 33 -10.31 -8.32 -25.78
C GLU A 33 -9.75 -8.69 -24.40
N PRO A 34 -8.71 -9.56 -24.35
CA PRO A 34 -8.01 -9.84 -23.12
C PRO A 34 -7.07 -8.68 -22.77
N LEU A 35 -7.30 -8.05 -21.63
CA LEU A 35 -6.41 -7.04 -21.06
C LEU A 35 -5.52 -7.67 -19.99
N ARG A 36 -4.26 -7.25 -19.97
CA ARG A 36 -3.27 -7.60 -18.94
C ARG A 36 -3.03 -6.42 -18.01
N PHE A 37 -3.03 -6.70 -16.72
CA PHE A 37 -2.51 -5.84 -15.68
C PHE A 37 -1.31 -6.52 -15.01
N SER A 38 -0.17 -5.84 -15.02
CA SER A 38 1.09 -6.30 -14.44
C SER A 38 1.78 -5.14 -13.71
N LEU A 39 2.99 -5.37 -13.22
CA LEU A 39 3.79 -4.32 -12.58
C LEU A 39 4.03 -3.13 -13.53
N HIS A 40 4.09 -3.37 -14.84
CA HIS A 40 4.31 -2.32 -15.82
C HIS A 40 3.15 -1.33 -15.87
N GLU A 41 1.92 -1.83 -16.04
CA GLU A 41 0.72 -0.98 -16.03
C GLU A 41 0.52 -0.31 -14.66
N PHE A 42 0.88 -0.99 -13.57
CA PHE A 42 0.86 -0.41 -12.23
C PHE A 42 1.83 0.78 -12.10
N GLU A 43 3.06 0.63 -12.58
CA GLU A 43 4.08 1.68 -12.58
C GLU A 43 3.64 2.88 -13.43
N GLU A 44 3.13 2.64 -14.63
CA GLU A 44 2.65 3.69 -15.54
C GLU A 44 1.50 4.50 -14.93
N ILE A 45 0.55 3.84 -14.25
CA ILE A 45 -0.61 4.50 -13.64
C ILE A 45 -0.22 5.26 -12.36
N THR A 46 0.62 4.66 -11.51
CA THR A 46 0.90 5.22 -10.18
C THR A 46 2.10 6.15 -10.14
N GLY A 47 3.04 6.02 -11.08
CA GLY A 47 4.32 6.71 -11.07
C GLY A 47 5.22 6.35 -9.89
N LEU A 48 4.87 5.32 -9.10
CA LEU A 48 5.67 4.89 -7.96
C LEU A 48 6.92 4.14 -8.44
N ASN A 49 8.03 4.31 -7.70
CA ASN A 49 9.25 3.58 -7.97
C ASN A 49 9.00 2.05 -7.94
N CYS A 50 9.28 1.39 -9.06
CA CYS A 50 9.17 -0.05 -9.25
C CYS A 50 10.53 -0.72 -9.47
N GLU A 51 11.64 -0.12 -9.06
CA GLU A 51 12.97 -0.73 -9.15
C GLU A 51 13.09 -2.01 -8.31
N TYR A 52 13.97 -2.91 -8.75
CA TYR A 52 14.17 -4.18 -8.06
C TYR A 52 15.03 -4.01 -6.81
N VAL A 53 14.58 -4.61 -5.71
CA VAL A 53 15.34 -4.73 -4.46
C VAL A 53 15.28 -6.17 -3.96
N LYS A 54 16.39 -6.68 -3.43
CA LYS A 54 16.50 -8.07 -2.95
C LYS A 54 15.57 -8.37 -1.78
N ASN A 55 15.45 -7.46 -0.82
CA ASN A 55 14.71 -7.65 0.43
C ASN A 55 13.52 -6.67 0.54
N LEU A 56 12.60 -6.73 -0.43
CA LEU A 56 11.47 -5.78 -0.56
C LEU A 56 10.65 -5.57 0.72
N GLU A 57 10.48 -6.59 1.55
CA GLU A 57 9.61 -6.53 2.75
C GLU A 57 10.39 -6.37 4.06
N ASN A 58 11.71 -6.47 4.00
CA ASN A 58 12.56 -6.43 5.17
C ASN A 58 13.82 -5.61 4.89
N PRO A 59 13.66 -4.29 4.66
CA PRO A 59 14.81 -3.40 4.55
C PRO A 59 15.63 -3.44 5.84
N LEU A 60 16.96 -3.39 5.69
CA LEU A 60 17.87 -3.35 6.84
C LEU A 60 17.91 -1.93 7.37
N VAL A 61 17.16 -1.67 8.43
CA VAL A 61 17.15 -0.39 9.14
C VAL A 61 17.69 -0.60 10.55
N GLU A 62 18.72 0.15 10.92
CA GLU A 62 19.27 0.11 12.28
C GLU A 62 18.26 0.68 13.28
N VAL A 63 18.06 -0.03 14.40
CA VAL A 63 17.15 0.41 15.46
C VAL A 63 17.87 1.40 16.38
N THR A 64 17.45 2.66 16.32
CA THR A 64 17.99 3.73 17.16
C THR A 64 17.07 4.07 18.34
N THR A 65 17.61 4.82 19.31
CA THR A 65 16.82 5.35 20.44
C THR A 65 15.74 6.33 19.98
N ASP A 66 16.05 7.19 19.01
CA ASP A 66 15.12 8.18 18.47
C ASP A 66 13.94 7.51 17.75
N MET A 67 14.19 6.41 17.04
CA MET A 67 13.12 5.60 16.44
C MET A 67 12.17 5.05 17.50
N LYS A 68 12.69 4.51 18.61
CA LYS A 68 11.85 4.03 19.73
C LYS A 68 11.06 5.17 20.36
N ALA A 69 11.66 6.34 20.51
CA ALA A 69 10.99 7.53 21.04
C ALA A 69 9.84 7.98 20.13
N PHE A 70 10.05 7.98 18.81
CA PHE A 70 9.02 8.32 17.83
C PHE A 70 7.82 7.36 17.88
N TRP A 71 8.07 6.05 18.00
CA TRP A 71 6.99 5.06 18.20
C TRP A 71 6.22 5.27 19.51
N ALA A 72 6.95 5.53 20.61
CA ALA A 72 6.35 5.82 21.90
C ALA A 72 5.48 7.09 21.86
N GLN A 73 5.91 8.09 21.09
CA GLN A 73 5.17 9.35 20.90
C GLN A 73 3.86 9.14 20.13
N MET A 74 3.79 8.18 19.20
CA MET A 74 2.55 7.71 18.58
C MET A 74 1.69 6.83 19.50
N GLY A 75 2.23 6.34 20.61
CA GLY A 75 1.57 5.36 21.48
C GLY A 75 1.52 3.95 20.91
N VAL A 76 2.44 3.60 20.01
CA VAL A 76 2.45 2.33 19.27
C VAL A 76 3.56 1.41 19.75
N ASN A 77 3.26 0.12 19.87
CA ASN A 77 4.28 -0.88 20.21
C ASN A 77 5.35 -0.95 19.09
N PHE A 78 6.62 -0.86 19.49
CA PHE A 78 7.78 -0.82 18.59
C PHE A 78 7.95 -2.04 17.67
N ASP A 79 7.42 -3.20 18.07
CA ASP A 79 7.53 -4.44 17.30
C ASP A 79 6.52 -4.53 16.15
N ARG A 80 5.60 -3.56 16.03
CA ARG A 80 4.64 -3.42 14.93
C ARG A 80 4.71 -2.04 14.28
N GLY A 81 4.22 -1.93 13.05
CA GLY A 81 3.91 -0.63 12.47
C GLY A 81 2.59 -0.08 13.02
N PRO A 82 2.38 1.24 12.93
CA PRO A 82 1.12 1.86 13.32
C PRO A 82 -0.02 1.49 12.36
N SER A 83 -1.24 1.39 12.87
CA SER A 83 -2.46 1.28 12.07
C SER A 83 -2.95 2.66 11.60
N ILE A 84 -3.90 2.70 10.66
CA ILE A 84 -4.51 3.98 10.22
C ILE A 84 -5.23 4.67 11.39
N ASP A 85 -5.87 3.89 12.27
CA ASP A 85 -6.56 4.44 13.46
C ASP A 85 -5.55 5.08 14.44
N GLU A 86 -4.41 4.43 14.66
CA GLU A 86 -3.31 4.95 15.49
C GLU A 86 -2.69 6.20 14.87
N LEU A 87 -2.44 6.20 13.55
CA LEU A 87 -1.94 7.37 12.81
C LEU A 87 -2.92 8.54 12.85
N THR A 88 -4.22 8.27 12.73
CA THR A 88 -5.27 9.29 12.84
C THR A 88 -5.27 9.92 14.22
N THR A 89 -5.13 9.11 15.26
CA THR A 89 -5.02 9.57 16.65
C THR A 89 -3.75 10.41 16.86
N ALA A 90 -2.61 9.95 16.36
CA ALA A 90 -1.36 10.68 16.39
C ALA A 90 -1.47 12.04 15.67
N CYS A 91 -2.13 12.10 14.50
CA CYS A 91 -2.38 13.34 13.76
C CYS A 91 -3.19 14.37 14.55
N GLN A 92 -4.10 13.94 15.42
CA GLN A 92 -4.87 14.84 16.28
C GLN A 92 -4.00 15.45 17.40
N MET A 93 -2.96 14.73 17.83
CA MET A 93 -2.08 15.11 18.95
C MET A 93 -0.75 15.73 18.49
N CYS A 94 -0.42 15.68 17.20
CA CYS A 94 0.92 16.02 16.69
C CYS A 94 1.25 17.52 16.67
N ARG A 95 0.35 18.40 17.15
CA ARG A 95 0.54 19.86 17.13
C ARG A 95 1.82 20.31 17.85
N THR A 96 2.20 19.60 18.91
CA THR A 96 3.39 19.89 19.72
C THR A 96 4.65 19.17 19.24
N TRP A 97 4.55 18.35 18.19
CA TRP A 97 5.66 17.55 17.70
C TRP A 97 6.62 18.40 16.87
N SER A 98 7.84 17.90 16.70
CA SER A 98 8.83 18.53 15.82
C SER A 98 8.29 18.61 14.38
N ARG A 99 8.90 19.48 13.56
CA ARG A 99 8.56 19.53 12.12
C ARG A 99 8.84 18.18 11.45
N ASP A 100 9.97 17.58 11.77
CA ASP A 100 10.41 16.34 11.15
C ASP A 100 9.52 15.16 11.55
N ASP A 101 9.11 15.06 12.81
CA ASP A 101 8.21 13.98 13.25
C ASP A 101 6.79 14.11 12.69
N ARG A 102 6.31 15.34 12.48
CA ARG A 102 5.06 15.57 11.73
C ARG A 102 5.19 15.15 10.27
N LEU A 103 6.35 15.37 9.66
CA LEU A 103 6.62 14.94 8.29
C LEU A 103 6.64 13.41 8.23
N ARG A 104 7.38 12.74 9.12
CA ARG A 104 7.40 11.27 9.26
C ARG A 104 6.00 10.69 9.46
N LEU A 105 5.19 11.31 10.32
CA LEU A 105 3.81 10.91 10.52
C LEU A 105 2.98 11.00 9.22
N GLY A 106 3.21 12.05 8.42
CA GLY A 106 2.60 12.20 7.10
C GLY A 106 2.98 11.08 6.13
N TYR A 107 4.27 10.73 6.04
CA TYR A 107 4.73 9.61 5.21
C TYR A 107 4.15 8.27 5.65
N LEU A 108 4.08 8.02 6.97
CA LEU A 108 3.43 6.82 7.50
C LEU A 108 1.93 6.78 7.15
N ALA A 109 1.23 7.91 7.19
CA ALA A 109 -0.17 8.00 6.80
C ALA A 109 -0.37 7.69 5.30
N ILE A 110 0.52 8.16 4.43
CA ILE A 110 0.50 7.83 3.00
C ILE A 110 0.75 6.32 2.81
N TYR A 111 1.77 5.78 3.47
CA TYR A 111 2.09 4.36 3.38
C TYR A 111 0.95 3.47 3.86
N ALA A 112 0.43 3.71 5.06
CA ALA A 112 -0.65 2.90 5.63
C ALA A 112 -1.96 3.05 4.86
N GLY A 113 -2.29 4.27 4.41
CA GLY A 113 -3.56 4.58 3.77
C GLY A 113 -3.65 4.24 2.28
N PHE A 114 -2.53 4.32 1.55
CA PHE A 114 -2.53 4.17 0.09
C PHE A 114 -1.64 3.05 -0.42
N ILE A 115 -0.47 2.81 0.19
CA ILE A 115 0.49 1.80 -0.29
C ILE A 115 0.11 0.41 0.22
N GLU A 116 0.09 0.22 1.53
CA GLU A 116 -0.35 -1.04 2.15
C GLU A 116 -1.88 -1.12 2.15
N ALA A 117 -2.56 0.00 2.45
CA ALA A 117 -4.03 0.16 2.38
C ALA A 117 -4.80 -1.04 2.95
N ALA A 118 -4.35 -1.50 4.11
CA ALA A 118 -5.01 -2.56 4.87
C ALA A 118 -6.25 -2.02 5.60
N ARG A 119 -6.95 -2.89 6.35
CA ARG A 119 -8.01 -2.45 7.27
C ARG A 119 -7.47 -1.40 8.26
N THR A 120 -8.31 -0.43 8.62
CA THR A 120 -7.86 0.73 9.39
C THR A 120 -7.25 0.39 10.75
N SER A 121 -7.70 -0.70 11.37
CA SER A 121 -7.23 -1.20 12.65
C SER A 121 -6.05 -2.18 12.54
N SER A 122 -5.76 -2.69 11.35
CA SER A 122 -4.65 -3.62 11.13
C SER A 122 -3.31 -2.89 11.27
N PRO A 123 -2.35 -3.42 12.06
CA PRO A 123 -1.00 -2.90 12.05
C PRO A 123 -0.37 -3.03 10.67
N THR A 124 0.32 -1.98 10.27
CA THR A 124 1.27 -2.07 9.16
C THR A 124 2.52 -2.85 9.56
N ARG A 125 3.33 -3.24 8.57
CA ARG A 125 4.59 -3.95 8.84
C ARG A 125 5.65 -3.05 9.47
N ALA A 126 6.20 -3.49 10.61
CA ALA A 126 7.24 -2.75 11.33
C ALA A 126 8.49 -2.52 10.47
N SER A 127 8.92 -3.52 9.70
CA SER A 127 10.14 -3.44 8.89
C SER A 127 10.10 -2.30 7.87
N LEU A 128 8.97 -2.14 7.16
CA LEU A 128 8.79 -1.11 6.14
C LEU A 128 8.58 0.27 6.76
N THR A 129 7.78 0.36 7.83
CA THR A 129 7.50 1.64 8.49
C THR A 129 8.74 2.28 9.12
N ARG A 130 9.74 1.49 9.51
CA ARG A 130 11.02 1.99 10.03
C ARG A 130 11.83 2.81 9.04
N LEU A 131 11.62 2.64 7.73
CA LEU A 131 12.26 3.48 6.71
C LEU A 131 11.99 4.97 6.93
N VAL A 132 10.86 5.33 7.55
CA VAL A 132 10.48 6.74 7.74
C VAL A 132 11.46 7.54 8.59
N MET A 133 12.36 6.88 9.32
CA MET A 133 13.42 7.57 10.05
C MET A 133 14.42 8.26 9.13
N ASP A 134 14.60 7.73 7.91
CA ASP A 134 15.41 8.28 6.82
C ASP A 134 14.47 8.59 5.64
N LEU A 135 14.06 9.85 5.52
CA LEU A 135 13.06 10.26 4.53
C LEU A 135 13.56 10.13 3.09
N ASP A 136 14.87 10.32 2.85
CA ASP A 136 15.45 10.15 1.52
C ASP A 136 15.40 8.67 1.11
N ALA A 137 15.82 7.77 2.00
CA ALA A 137 15.71 6.34 1.77
C ALA A 137 14.26 5.86 1.67
N PHE A 138 13.33 6.52 2.37
CA PHE A 138 11.90 6.25 2.26
C PHE A 138 11.39 6.66 0.87
N GLU A 139 11.66 7.88 0.40
CA GLU A 139 11.19 8.36 -0.90
C GLU A 139 11.74 7.54 -2.08
N ASP A 140 13.01 7.14 -2.01
CA ASP A 140 13.67 6.33 -3.03
C ASP A 140 13.25 4.86 -2.99
N TYR A 141 12.55 4.40 -1.94
CA TYR A 141 12.17 3.00 -1.80
C TYR A 141 11.19 2.57 -2.91
N PRO A 142 11.27 1.32 -3.43
CA PRO A 142 10.40 0.86 -4.50
C PRO A 142 8.98 0.53 -4.01
N TRP A 143 8.25 1.54 -3.52
CA TRP A 143 6.88 1.44 -3.01
C TRP A 143 5.91 0.91 -4.05
N GLY A 144 6.19 1.12 -5.34
CA GLY A 144 5.37 0.57 -6.42
C GLY A 144 5.36 -0.96 -6.39
N ARG A 145 6.51 -1.60 -6.15
CA ARG A 145 6.57 -3.07 -5.96
C ARG A 145 5.89 -3.53 -4.69
N VAL A 146 6.02 -2.77 -3.60
CA VAL A 146 5.36 -3.09 -2.32
C VAL A 146 3.84 -3.08 -2.52
N ALA A 147 3.28 -1.96 -2.99
CA ALA A 147 1.85 -1.80 -3.22
C ALA A 147 1.31 -2.82 -4.22
N PHE A 148 2.02 -3.05 -5.33
CA PHE A 148 1.62 -4.04 -6.33
C PHE A 148 1.58 -5.45 -5.77
N LYS A 149 2.59 -5.86 -4.98
CA LYS A 149 2.60 -7.17 -4.33
C LYS A 149 1.39 -7.34 -3.42
N PHE A 150 1.12 -6.37 -2.55
CA PHE A 150 -0.02 -6.41 -1.63
C PHE A 150 -1.36 -6.51 -2.38
N LEU A 151 -1.55 -5.67 -3.41
CA LEU A 151 -2.76 -5.70 -4.23
C LEU A 151 -2.95 -7.06 -4.91
N MET A 152 -1.90 -7.62 -5.53
CA MET A 152 -1.98 -8.91 -6.21
C MET A 152 -2.27 -10.06 -5.25
N GLU A 153 -1.67 -10.06 -4.05
CA GLU A 153 -1.95 -11.07 -3.04
C GLU A 153 -3.40 -11.00 -2.55
N SER A 154 -3.93 -9.78 -2.36
CA SER A 154 -5.34 -9.59 -1.99
C SER A 154 -6.29 -10.04 -3.11
N VAL A 155 -6.04 -9.64 -4.35
CA VAL A 155 -6.85 -10.00 -5.53
C VAL A 155 -6.85 -11.51 -5.79
N LYS A 156 -5.72 -12.20 -5.61
CA LYS A 156 -5.63 -13.65 -5.83
C LYS A 156 -6.17 -14.48 -4.66
N GLY A 157 -6.25 -13.90 -3.47
CA GLY A 157 -6.76 -14.57 -2.28
C GLY A 157 -8.26 -14.41 -2.03
N VAL A 158 -8.95 -13.56 -2.79
CA VAL A 158 -10.35 -13.20 -2.53
C VAL A 158 -11.34 -14.18 -3.16
N ASP A 159 -12.39 -14.51 -2.41
CA ASP A 159 -13.55 -15.27 -2.92
C ASP A 159 -14.62 -14.29 -3.42
N LEU A 160 -14.71 -14.14 -4.73
CA LEU A 160 -15.63 -13.20 -5.40
C LEU A 160 -17.10 -13.63 -5.33
N THR A 161 -17.41 -14.83 -4.84
CA THR A 161 -18.80 -15.32 -4.69
C THR A 161 -19.49 -14.82 -3.41
N LYS A 162 -18.75 -14.16 -2.51
CA LYS A 162 -19.23 -13.68 -1.21
C LYS A 162 -19.04 -12.17 -1.09
N THR A 163 -19.46 -11.59 0.04
CA THR A 163 -19.01 -10.24 0.43
C THR A 163 -17.52 -10.27 0.69
N TYR A 164 -16.78 -9.37 0.04
CA TYR A 164 -15.33 -9.32 0.14
C TYR A 164 -14.78 -7.90 0.28
N ALA A 165 -13.51 -7.82 0.67
CA ALA A 165 -12.70 -6.60 0.66
C ALA A 165 -11.39 -6.89 -0.07
N ILE A 166 -10.88 -5.88 -0.78
CA ILE A 166 -9.56 -5.92 -1.41
C ILE A 166 -8.69 -4.90 -0.69
N GLU A 167 -7.51 -5.33 -0.31
CA GLU A 167 -6.47 -4.54 0.35
C GLU A 167 -5.43 -4.10 -0.70
N GLY A 168 -4.67 -3.05 -0.38
CA GLY A 168 -3.74 -2.41 -1.31
C GLY A 168 -4.39 -1.32 -2.16
N PHE A 169 -3.62 -0.77 -3.10
CA PHE A 169 -4.00 0.41 -3.90
C PHE A 169 -5.03 0.08 -5.01
N VAL A 170 -6.22 -0.39 -4.64
CA VAL A 170 -7.24 -0.96 -5.57
C VAL A 170 -7.76 0.03 -6.62
N GLN A 171 -7.66 1.34 -6.37
CA GLN A 171 -8.05 2.40 -7.29
C GLN A 171 -7.31 2.30 -8.63
N VAL A 172 -6.09 1.74 -8.64
CA VAL A 172 -5.30 1.47 -9.85
C VAL A 172 -6.06 0.57 -10.84
N LEU A 173 -6.84 -0.39 -10.34
CA LEU A 173 -7.59 -1.32 -11.19
C LEU A 173 -8.74 -0.62 -11.92
N GLN A 174 -9.31 0.42 -11.30
CA GLN A 174 -10.32 1.24 -11.97
C GLN A 174 -9.68 2.10 -13.05
N VAL A 175 -8.53 2.72 -12.78
CA VAL A 175 -7.82 3.54 -13.78
C VAL A 175 -7.35 2.68 -14.96
N TRP A 176 -6.89 1.46 -14.69
CA TRP A 176 -6.45 0.53 -15.73
C TRP A 176 -7.52 0.20 -16.79
N VAL A 177 -8.80 0.23 -16.41
CA VAL A 177 -9.90 -0.18 -17.29
C VAL A 177 -10.65 0.99 -17.92
N TYR A 178 -10.24 2.24 -17.63
CA TYR A 178 -10.74 3.46 -18.25
C TYR A 178 -9.86 3.87 -19.43
#